data_AF-A0A923Z766-F1
#
_entry.id   AF-A0A923Z766-F1
#
_cell.length_a   1.000
_cell.length_b   1.000
_cell.length_c   1.000
_cell.angle_alpha   90.00
_cell.angle_beta   90.00
_cell.angle_gamma   90.00
#
_symmetry.space_group_name_H-M   'P 1'
#
loop_
_entity.id
_entity.type
_entity.pdbx_description
1 polymer ?
#
loop_
_entity_poly.entity_id
_entity_poly.type
_entity_poly.pdbx_seq_one_letter_code
_entity_poly.pdbx_strand_id
1 'polypeptide(L)'
;MEFALVLMLLLTLALPVIDYARAIQANTILINITREGASQASRGAQLDRQKSQAIMNALAATTPPLTMTTRGMIYITEVEGKKEGGVITNVVKAQYKWANGSYADKDSALWACSSWEGDGKCNVTGEPVVGLMANQLAAGEAIFVVESFYHFDALLSGLDLGVGLLPEVLYSRTVF
;
A
#
# COMPACT_ATOMS: atom_id res chain seq x y z
N MET A 1 24.38 -14.56 40.70
CA MET A 1 24.40 -15.31 39.42
C MET A 1 22.99 -15.48 38.86
N GLU A 2 21.95 -15.51 39.70
CA GLU A 2 20.54 -15.69 39.28
C GLU A 2 20.01 -14.55 38.39
N PHE A 3 20.48 -13.31 38.57
CA PHE A 3 20.02 -12.16 37.77
C PHE A 3 20.34 -12.29 36.27
N ALA A 4 21.44 -12.96 35.91
CA ALA A 4 21.82 -13.16 34.52
C ALA A 4 20.87 -14.13 33.80
N LEU A 5 20.39 -15.16 34.50
CA LEU A 5 19.43 -16.13 33.95
C LEU A 5 18.05 -15.50 33.75
N VAL A 6 17.62 -14.66 34.71
CA VAL A 6 16.36 -13.91 34.59
C VAL A 6 16.44 -12.89 33.45
N LEU A 7 17.56 -12.20 33.30
CA LEU A 7 17.76 -11.26 32.20
C LEU A 7 17.70 -11.95 30.83
N MET A 8 18.38 -13.09 30.68
CA MET A 8 18.36 -13.84 29.43
C MET A 8 16.94 -14.31 29.06
N LEU A 9 16.17 -14.79 30.05
CA LEU A 9 14.77 -15.16 29.85
C LEU A 9 13.87 -13.96 29.51
N LEU A 10 14.11 -12.79 30.10
CA LEU A 10 13.36 -11.58 29.78
C LEU A 10 13.68 -11.08 28.37
N LEU A 11 14.93 -11.16 27.92
CA LEU A 11 15.31 -10.75 26.56
C LEU A 11 14.69 -11.64 25.50
N THR A 12 14.66 -12.97 25.71
CA THR A 12 14.03 -13.90 24.76
C THR A 12 12.52 -13.69 24.64
N LEU A 13 11.85 -13.24 25.70
CA LEU A 13 10.42 -12.90 25.67
C LEU A 13 10.16 -11.47 25.15
N ALA A 14 11.00 -10.51 25.51
CA ALA A 14 10.78 -9.10 25.17
C ALA A 14 11.05 -8.79 23.69
N LEU A 15 12.11 -9.38 23.10
CA LEU A 15 12.49 -9.08 21.72
C LEU A 15 11.39 -9.42 20.68
N PRO A 16 10.75 -10.61 20.71
CA PRO A 16 9.63 -10.91 19.83
C PRO A 16 8.46 -9.95 20.03
N VAL A 17 8.10 -9.64 21.28
CA VAL A 17 7.00 -8.72 21.61
C VAL A 17 7.25 -7.32 21.01
N ILE A 18 8.49 -6.83 21.08
CA ILE A 18 8.87 -5.55 20.48
C ILE A 18 8.71 -5.58 18.95
N ASP A 19 9.14 -6.66 18.30
CA ASP A 19 8.99 -6.80 16.84
C ASP A 19 7.52 -6.86 16.41
N TYR A 20 6.67 -7.60 17.13
CA TYR A 20 5.23 -7.59 16.91
C TYR A 20 4.62 -6.20 17.11
N ALA A 21 5.00 -5.50 18.18
CA ALA A 21 4.50 -4.14 18.44
C ALA A 21 4.87 -3.18 17.30
N ARG A 22 6.10 -3.24 16.79
CA ARG A 22 6.55 -2.46 15.63
C ARG A 22 5.80 -2.82 14.36
N ALA A 23 5.54 -4.09 14.11
CA ALA A 23 4.78 -4.55 12.94
C ALA A 23 3.31 -4.06 12.98
N ILE A 24 2.67 -4.14 14.15
CA ILE A 24 1.30 -3.63 14.35
C ILE A 24 1.25 -2.12 14.16
N GLN A 25 2.22 -1.38 14.72
CA GLN A 25 2.32 0.06 14.55
C GLN A 25 2.47 0.43 13.06
N ALA A 26 3.36 -0.26 12.35
CA ALA A 26 3.56 -0.07 10.91
C ALA A 26 2.27 -0.32 10.11
N ASN A 27 1.58 -1.43 10.36
CA ASN A 27 0.31 -1.73 9.70
C ASN A 27 -0.76 -0.67 9.96
N THR A 28 -0.84 -0.15 11.18
CA THR A 28 -1.81 0.89 11.54
C THR A 28 -1.53 2.18 10.78
N ILE A 29 -0.26 2.56 10.64
CA ILE A 29 0.17 3.72 9.84
C ILE A 29 -0.21 3.51 8.37
N LEU A 30 0.07 2.33 7.80
CA LEU A 30 -0.26 2.01 6.40
C LEU A 30 -1.77 2.07 6.12
N ILE A 31 -2.60 1.59 7.04
CA ILE A 31 -4.07 1.66 6.94
C ILE A 31 -4.54 3.11 6.97
N ASN A 32 -3.99 3.92 7.89
CA ASN A 32 -4.41 5.31 8.02
C ASN A 32 -4.04 6.13 6.78
N ILE A 33 -2.83 5.97 6.24
CA ILE A 33 -2.43 6.70 5.02
C ILE A 33 -3.20 6.25 3.78
N THR A 34 -3.57 4.97 3.65
CA THR A 34 -4.39 4.53 2.50
C THR A 34 -5.79 5.11 2.59
N ARG A 35 -6.35 5.26 3.80
CA ARG A 35 -7.66 5.89 4.02
C ARG A 35 -7.62 7.40 3.76
N GLU A 36 -6.61 8.09 4.27
CA GLU A 36 -6.43 9.52 4.02
C GLU A 36 -6.19 9.80 2.54
N GLY A 37 -5.33 8.99 1.91
CA GLY A 37 -5.03 9.05 0.50
C GLY A 37 -6.25 8.81 -0.38
N ALA A 38 -7.05 7.78 -0.08
CA ALA A 38 -8.25 7.46 -0.85
C ALA A 38 -9.31 8.58 -0.71
N SER A 39 -9.48 9.13 0.49
CA SER A 39 -10.38 10.27 0.71
C SER A 39 -9.90 11.56 0.04
N GLN A 40 -8.59 11.77 -0.10
CA GLN A 40 -8.05 12.92 -0.81
C GLN A 40 -8.14 12.74 -2.33
N ALA A 41 -7.84 11.53 -2.83
CA ALA A 41 -7.95 11.17 -4.24
C ALA A 41 -9.39 11.31 -4.74
N SER A 42 -10.39 10.84 -3.97
CA SER A 42 -11.79 10.90 -4.37
C SER A 42 -12.41 12.30 -4.46
N ARG A 43 -11.81 13.28 -3.78
CA ARG A 43 -12.22 14.70 -3.91
C ARG A 43 -11.65 15.34 -5.16
N GLY A 44 -10.58 14.77 -5.72
CA GLY A 44 -10.03 15.19 -7.00
C GLY A 44 -10.85 14.56 -8.12
N ALA A 45 -11.74 15.33 -8.76
CA ALA A 45 -12.62 14.85 -9.83
C ALA A 45 -11.90 14.10 -10.98
N GLN A 46 -10.58 14.25 -11.11
CA GLN A 46 -9.74 13.44 -11.98
C GLN A 46 -8.31 13.37 -11.42
N LEU A 47 -7.68 12.19 -11.50
CA LEU A 47 -6.28 12.06 -11.10
C LEU A 47 -5.35 12.64 -12.16
N ASP A 48 -4.66 13.69 -11.77
CA ASP A 48 -3.56 14.27 -12.51
C ASP A 48 -2.23 13.93 -11.82
N ARG A 49 -1.16 13.79 -12.60
CA ARG A 49 0.19 13.47 -12.14
C ARG A 49 0.62 14.34 -10.97
N GLN A 50 0.51 15.66 -11.10
CA GLN A 50 0.98 16.60 -10.07
C GLN A 50 0.20 16.42 -8.76
N LYS A 51 -1.11 16.19 -8.86
CA LYS A 51 -1.98 15.95 -7.71
C LYS A 51 -1.66 14.61 -7.05
N SER A 52 -1.54 13.53 -7.83
CA SER A 52 -1.21 12.20 -7.32
C SER A 52 0.13 12.19 -6.59
N GLN A 53 1.17 12.79 -7.18
CA GLN A 53 2.48 12.89 -6.52
C GLN A 53 2.43 13.78 -5.26
N ALA A 54 1.67 14.89 -5.28
CA ALA A 54 1.50 15.74 -4.10
C ALA A 54 0.80 14.98 -2.96
N ILE A 55 -0.25 14.20 -3.26
CA ILE A 55 -0.93 13.33 -2.30
C ILE A 55 0.07 12.32 -1.72
N MET A 56 0.76 11.56 -2.58
CA MET A 56 1.69 10.53 -2.12
C MET A 56 2.87 11.10 -1.31
N ASN A 57 3.37 12.29 -1.67
CA ASN A 57 4.39 12.98 -0.90
C ASN A 57 3.87 13.43 0.47
N ALA A 58 2.65 13.95 0.55
CA ALA A 58 2.03 14.33 1.81
C ALA A 58 1.81 13.10 2.71
N LEU A 59 1.28 12.01 2.15
CA LEU A 59 1.11 10.74 2.88
C LEU A 59 2.44 10.19 3.39
N ALA A 60 3.49 10.18 2.57
CA ALA A 60 4.80 9.71 3.00
C ALA A 60 5.44 10.61 4.07
N ALA A 61 5.10 11.90 4.12
CA ALA A 61 5.57 12.80 5.17
C ALA A 61 4.89 12.54 6.54
N THR A 62 3.72 11.90 6.55
CA THR A 62 2.98 11.57 7.79
C THR A 62 3.25 10.15 8.31
N THR A 63 4.10 9.37 7.63
CA THR A 63 4.47 8.01 8.08
C THR A 63 5.60 7.89 9.11
N PRO A 64 6.37 8.91 9.55
CA PRO A 64 7.37 8.72 10.61
C PRO A 64 6.77 8.00 11.84
N PRO A 65 7.41 6.94 12.36
CA PRO A 65 8.81 6.54 12.18
C PRO A 65 9.11 5.64 10.95
N LEU A 66 8.13 5.31 10.11
CA LEU A 66 8.36 4.50 8.91
C LEU A 66 9.05 5.32 7.82
N THR A 67 10.13 4.76 7.25
CA THR A 67 10.87 5.37 6.14
C THR A 67 10.31 4.86 4.82
N MET A 68 9.22 5.48 4.36
CA MET A 68 8.57 5.08 3.11
C MET A 68 9.46 5.29 1.88
N THR A 69 10.35 6.28 1.88
CA THR A 69 11.22 6.57 0.73
C THR A 69 12.15 5.42 0.36
N THR A 70 12.68 4.69 1.35
CA THR A 70 13.62 3.59 1.11
C THR A 70 12.96 2.21 1.13
N ARG A 71 11.88 2.04 1.89
CA ARG A 71 11.26 0.74 2.17
C ARG A 71 9.79 0.66 1.75
N GLY A 72 9.23 1.73 1.19
CA GLY A 72 7.82 1.81 0.85
C GLY A 72 7.55 2.13 -0.61
N MET A 73 6.32 1.85 -1.01
CA MET A 73 5.76 2.25 -2.29
C MET A 73 4.26 2.54 -2.10
N ILE A 74 3.76 3.55 -2.80
CA ILE A 74 2.34 3.94 -2.78
C ILE A 74 1.84 3.94 -4.23
N TYR A 75 0.65 3.38 -4.44
CA TYR A 75 -0.06 3.42 -5.71
C TYR A 75 -1.42 4.09 -5.52
N ILE A 76 -1.80 4.89 -6.49
CA ILE A 76 -3.16 5.45 -6.59
C ILE A 76 -3.72 5.00 -7.95
N THR A 77 -4.85 4.30 -7.92
CA THR A 77 -5.51 3.78 -9.11
C THR A 77 -6.93 4.35 -9.21
N GLU A 78 -7.27 4.86 -10.39
CA GLU A 78 -8.62 5.24 -10.79
C GLU A 78 -9.29 4.05 -11.47
N VAL A 79 -10.43 3.63 -10.95
CA VAL A 79 -11.23 2.54 -11.51
C VAL A 79 -12.61 3.09 -11.84
N GLU A 80 -13.09 2.86 -13.06
CA GLU A 80 -14.40 3.30 -13.52
C GLU A 80 -15.29 2.10 -13.85
N GLY A 81 -16.57 2.18 -13.47
CA GLY A 81 -17.58 1.23 -13.93
C GLY A 81 -17.92 1.48 -15.39
N LYS A 82 -17.75 0.48 -16.24
CA LYS A 82 -18.12 0.50 -17.65
C LYS A 82 -19.25 -0.50 -17.91
N LYS A 83 -20.25 -0.08 -18.68
CA LYS A 83 -21.32 -0.97 -19.15
C LYS A 83 -20.96 -1.53 -20.51
N GLU A 84 -20.77 -2.84 -20.59
CA GLU A 84 -20.52 -3.54 -21.85
C GLU A 84 -21.46 -4.74 -21.96
N GLY A 85 -22.27 -4.79 -23.03
CA GLY A 85 -23.21 -5.90 -23.26
C GLY A 85 -24.28 -6.09 -22.17
N GLY A 86 -24.56 -5.08 -21.34
CA GLY A 86 -25.53 -5.17 -20.23
C GLY A 86 -24.94 -5.62 -18.89
N VAL A 87 -23.65 -5.96 -18.84
CA VAL A 87 -22.90 -6.24 -17.61
C VAL A 87 -22.07 -5.01 -17.23
N ILE A 88 -21.98 -4.71 -15.93
CA ILE A 88 -21.07 -3.66 -15.46
C ILE A 88 -19.73 -4.31 -15.08
N THR A 89 -18.67 -3.89 -15.77
CA THR A 89 -17.29 -4.28 -15.49
C THR A 89 -16.52 -3.07 -15.00
N ASN A 90 -15.56 -3.28 -14.12
CA ASN A 90 -14.76 -2.18 -13.58
C ASN A 90 -13.42 -2.17 -14.29
N VAL A 91 -13.05 -1.03 -14.86
CA VAL A 91 -11.85 -0.87 -15.70
C VAL A 91 -10.90 0.14 -15.09
N VAL A 92 -9.60 -0.11 -15.16
CA VAL A 92 -8.61 0.88 -14.73
C VAL A 92 -8.52 1.99 -15.77
N LYS A 93 -8.76 3.24 -15.36
CA LYS A 93 -8.62 4.42 -16.23
C LYS A 93 -7.24 5.05 -16.13
N ALA A 94 -6.72 5.13 -14.91
CA ALA A 94 -5.41 5.70 -14.64
C ALA A 94 -4.78 5.03 -13.42
N GLN A 95 -3.46 4.92 -13.42
CA GLN A 95 -2.71 4.46 -12.27
C GLN A 95 -1.44 5.30 -12.13
N TYR A 96 -1.09 5.64 -10.89
CA TYR A 96 0.11 6.40 -10.55
C TYR A 96 0.87 5.67 -9.46
N LYS A 97 2.19 5.53 -9.63
CA LYS A 97 3.12 5.08 -8.59
C LYS A 97 3.85 6.26 -7.99
N TRP A 98 4.22 6.15 -6.73
CA TRP A 98 4.99 7.18 -6.07
C TRP A 98 6.42 7.25 -6.60
N ALA A 99 6.84 8.43 -7.07
CA ALA A 99 8.15 8.60 -7.68
C ALA A 99 9.31 8.50 -6.69
N ASN A 100 9.06 8.78 -5.41
CA ASN A 100 10.10 8.78 -4.36
C ASN A 100 10.15 7.46 -3.56
N GLY A 101 9.35 6.46 -3.94
CA GLY A 101 9.36 5.14 -3.30
C GLY A 101 10.44 4.24 -3.91
N SER A 102 11.34 3.74 -3.08
CA SER A 102 12.43 2.85 -3.53
C SER A 102 12.04 1.38 -3.56
N TYR A 103 10.85 1.01 -3.06
CA TYR A 103 10.34 -0.37 -3.15
C TYR A 103 9.57 -0.60 -4.46
N ALA A 104 10.18 -0.18 -5.57
CA ALA A 104 9.57 -0.18 -6.90
C ALA A 104 9.46 -1.57 -7.56
N ASP A 105 10.12 -2.57 -6.97
CA ASP A 105 10.07 -3.97 -7.44
C ASP A 105 8.74 -4.65 -7.10
N LYS A 106 7.88 -4.03 -6.28
CA LYS A 106 6.54 -4.54 -5.99
C LYS A 106 5.50 -3.82 -6.84
N ASP A 107 4.94 -4.56 -7.81
CA ASP A 107 3.78 -4.11 -8.56
C ASP A 107 2.53 -3.96 -7.67
N SER A 108 1.60 -3.12 -8.13
CA SER A 108 0.26 -3.00 -7.54
C SER A 108 -0.43 -4.37 -7.49
N ALA A 109 -1.07 -4.67 -6.35
CA ALA A 109 -1.79 -5.92 -6.16
C ALA A 109 -3.18 -5.90 -6.81
N LEU A 110 -3.70 -4.69 -7.11
CA LEU A 110 -4.93 -4.53 -7.88
C LEU A 110 -4.70 -4.86 -9.36
N TRP A 111 -3.71 -4.22 -9.97
CA TRP A 111 -3.36 -4.41 -11.38
C TRP A 111 -1.95 -3.92 -11.67
N ALA A 112 -1.13 -4.78 -12.29
CA ALA A 112 0.24 -4.47 -12.63
C ALA A 112 0.31 -3.72 -13.96
N CYS A 113 0.91 -2.52 -13.93
CA CYS A 113 1.17 -1.74 -15.12
C CYS A 113 2.37 -2.28 -15.89
N SER A 114 2.21 -2.49 -17.20
CA SER A 114 3.27 -3.00 -18.07
C SER A 114 4.34 -1.95 -18.42
N SER A 115 4.00 -0.66 -18.40
CA SER A 115 4.94 0.41 -18.72
C SER A 115 4.64 1.69 -17.97
N TRP A 116 5.67 2.19 -17.28
CA TRP A 116 5.61 3.42 -16.52
C TRP A 116 6.27 4.55 -17.29
N GLU A 117 5.60 5.69 -17.38
CA GLU A 117 6.21 6.93 -17.81
C GLU A 117 7.22 7.40 -16.74
N GLY A 118 8.19 8.24 -17.14
CA GLY A 118 9.27 8.72 -16.27
C GLY A 118 8.79 9.53 -15.06
N ASP A 119 7.49 9.80 -14.97
CA ASP A 119 6.83 10.53 -13.89
C ASP A 119 5.95 9.67 -12.98
N GLY A 120 6.01 8.36 -13.16
CA GLY A 120 5.25 7.41 -12.37
C GLY A 120 3.78 7.28 -12.81
N LYS A 121 3.38 7.85 -13.95
CA LYS A 121 2.08 7.53 -14.56
C LYS A 121 2.17 6.19 -15.30
N CYS A 122 1.13 5.37 -15.18
CA CYS A 122 1.01 4.15 -15.96
C CYS A 122 0.45 4.45 -17.35
N ASN A 123 1.06 3.85 -18.37
CA ASN A 123 0.51 3.83 -19.73
C ASN A 123 -0.51 2.68 -19.86
N VAL A 124 -1.77 2.97 -19.51
CA VAL A 124 -2.86 2.00 -19.56
C VAL A 124 -3.35 1.84 -20.99
N THR A 125 -3.17 0.64 -21.55
CA THR A 125 -3.71 0.26 -22.87
C THR A 125 -4.83 -0.76 -22.74
N GLY A 126 -5.97 -0.52 -23.38
CA GLY A 126 -7.02 -1.53 -23.54
C GLY A 126 -7.83 -1.83 -22.27
N GLU A 127 -8.33 -0.79 -21.59
CA GLU A 127 -9.32 -0.83 -20.49
C GLU A 127 -9.30 -2.13 -19.67
N PRO A 128 -8.21 -2.39 -18.92
CA PRO A 128 -8.03 -3.65 -18.22
C PRO A 128 -9.07 -3.79 -17.11
N VAL A 129 -9.76 -4.93 -17.11
CA VAL A 129 -10.84 -5.23 -16.18
C VAL A 129 -10.26 -5.69 -14.84
N VAL A 130 -10.75 -5.10 -13.74
CA VAL A 130 -10.41 -5.47 -12.37
C VAL A 130 -11.63 -6.04 -11.65
N GLY A 131 -11.43 -7.10 -10.85
CA GLY A 131 -12.49 -7.75 -10.09
C GLY A 131 -12.94 -6.99 -8.82
N LEU A 132 -12.38 -5.81 -8.56
CA LEU A 132 -12.70 -5.00 -7.39
C LEU A 132 -14.12 -4.42 -7.53
N MET A 133 -15.00 -4.61 -6.54
CA MET A 133 -16.38 -4.07 -6.55
C MET A 133 -17.21 -4.46 -7.79
N ALA A 134 -17.00 -5.66 -8.32
CA ALA A 134 -17.74 -6.15 -9.49
C ALA A 134 -19.26 -6.05 -9.28
N ASN A 135 -19.98 -5.49 -10.28
CA ASN A 135 -21.42 -5.23 -10.25
C ASN A 135 -21.91 -4.29 -9.13
N GLN A 136 -21.03 -3.54 -8.47
CA GLN A 136 -21.43 -2.55 -7.44
C GLN A 136 -21.38 -1.11 -7.94
N LEU A 137 -20.62 -0.84 -9.00
CA LEU A 137 -20.52 0.51 -9.58
C LEU A 137 -21.59 0.71 -10.65
N ALA A 138 -22.09 1.93 -10.76
CA ALA A 138 -22.85 2.35 -11.93
C ALA A 138 -21.92 2.63 -13.12
N ALA A 139 -22.48 2.63 -14.33
CA ALA A 139 -21.73 3.02 -15.52
C ALA A 139 -21.33 4.52 -15.42
N GLY A 140 -20.04 4.81 -15.56
CA GLY A 140 -19.47 6.16 -15.41
C GLY A 140 -19.13 6.56 -13.97
N GLU A 141 -19.35 5.68 -12.99
CA GLU A 141 -18.92 5.92 -11.61
C GLU A 141 -17.43 5.59 -11.47
N ALA A 142 -16.66 6.54 -10.92
CA ALA A 142 -15.24 6.37 -10.67
C ALA A 142 -14.97 6.20 -9.17
N ILE A 143 -14.20 5.18 -8.82
CA ILE A 143 -13.69 4.91 -7.49
C ILE A 143 -12.17 5.07 -7.48
N PHE A 144 -11.63 5.40 -6.31
CA PHE A 144 -10.21 5.59 -6.11
C PHE A 144 -9.67 4.55 -5.15
N VAL A 145 -8.63 3.85 -5.61
CA VAL A 145 -7.96 2.80 -4.83
C VAL A 145 -6.58 3.27 -4.49
N VAL A 146 -6.27 3.35 -3.20
CA VAL A 146 -4.92 3.66 -2.72
C VAL A 146 -4.34 2.43 -2.06
N GLU A 147 -3.17 2.04 -2.54
CA GLU A 147 -2.40 0.91 -2.04
C GLU A 147 -1.08 1.40 -1.46
N SER A 148 -0.67 0.81 -0.35
CA SER A 148 0.64 1.05 0.25
C SER A 148 1.34 -0.28 0.54
N PHE A 149 2.62 -0.31 0.21
CA PHE A 149 3.52 -1.42 0.47
C PHE A 149 4.65 -0.93 1.35
N TYR A 150 5.10 -1.79 2.28
CA TYR A 150 6.24 -1.51 3.12
C TYR A 150 7.03 -2.79 3.40
N HIS A 151 8.33 -2.75 3.16
CA HIS A 151 9.27 -3.80 3.56
C HIS A 151 9.59 -3.66 5.05
N PHE A 152 9.09 -4.61 5.84
CA PHE A 152 9.24 -4.62 7.29
C PHE A 152 10.47 -5.44 7.69
N ASP A 153 11.40 -4.75 8.33
CA ASP A 153 12.64 -5.30 8.84
C ASP A 153 12.51 -5.57 10.35
N ALA A 154 12.22 -6.82 10.68
CA ALA A 154 12.16 -7.32 12.05
C ALA A 154 13.58 -7.43 12.63
N LEU A 155 13.76 -7.10 13.91
CA LEU A 155 15.05 -7.25 14.60
C LEU A 155 15.49 -8.72 14.64
N LEU A 156 14.53 -9.63 14.71
CA LEU A 156 14.74 -11.08 14.70
C LEU A 156 14.49 -11.71 13.31
N SER A 157 14.63 -10.96 12.22
CA SER A 157 14.47 -11.49 10.86
C SER A 157 15.42 -12.68 10.63
N GLY A 158 14.85 -13.90 10.57
CA GLY A 158 15.60 -15.16 10.40
C GLY A 158 15.75 -16.03 11.65
N LEU A 159 15.32 -15.58 12.83
CA LEU A 159 15.30 -16.41 14.05
C LEU A 159 13.89 -16.99 14.28
N ASP A 160 13.67 -18.23 13.84
CA ASP A 160 12.44 -18.97 14.12
C ASP A 160 12.47 -19.54 15.54
N LEU A 161 11.82 -18.84 16.47
CA LEU A 161 11.63 -19.29 17.86
C LEU A 161 10.35 -20.12 18.04
N GLY A 162 9.73 -20.59 16.95
CA GLY A 162 8.47 -21.35 16.99
C GLY A 162 7.23 -20.49 17.27
N VAL A 163 7.35 -19.16 17.22
CA VAL A 163 6.26 -18.20 17.47
C VAL A 163 5.66 -17.60 16.18
N GLY A 164 6.11 -18.07 15.01
CA GLY A 164 5.67 -17.60 13.70
C GLY A 164 6.51 -16.42 13.19
N LEU A 165 6.85 -16.45 11.89
CA LEU A 165 7.61 -15.38 11.25
C LEU A 165 6.69 -14.20 10.94
N LEU A 166 7.18 -12.98 11.20
CA LEU A 166 6.51 -11.76 10.74
C LEU A 166 6.58 -11.67 9.21
N PRO A 167 5.52 -11.20 8.54
CA PRO A 167 5.55 -10.99 7.11
C PRO A 167 6.57 -9.90 6.77
N GLU A 168 7.47 -10.20 5.83
CA GLU A 168 8.50 -9.29 5.33
C GLU A 168 7.90 -8.09 4.58
N VAL A 169 6.69 -8.23 4.03
CA VAL A 169 5.99 -7.17 3.31
C VAL A 169 4.64 -6.91 3.95
N LEU A 170 4.46 -5.68 4.40
CA LEU A 170 3.18 -5.15 4.86
C LEU A 170 2.46 -4.50 3.68
N TYR A 171 1.16 -4.80 3.56
CA TYR A 171 0.30 -4.30 2.49
C TYR A 171 -1.00 -3.77 3.09
N SER A 172 -1.39 -2.57 2.66
CA SER A 172 -2.72 -2.02 2.93
C SER A 172 -3.34 -1.50 1.64
N ARG A 173 -4.66 -1.64 1.53
CA ARG A 173 -5.45 -1.02 0.48
C ARG A 173 -6.70 -0.36 1.04
N THR A 174 -7.11 0.73 0.44
CA THR A 174 -8.41 1.36 0.71
C THR A 174 -9.06 1.76 -0.59
N VAL A 175 -10.38 1.57 -0.65
CA VAL A 175 -11.25 1.96 -1.77
C VAL A 175 -12.19 3.04 -1.28
N PHE A 176 -12.39 4.08 -2.07
CA PHE A 176 -13.31 5.18 -1.78
C PHE A 176 -14.10 5.57 -3.03
#